data_AF-A0A385Z2L7-F1
#
_entry.id   AF-A0A385Z2L7-F1
#
_cell.length_a   1.000
_cell.length_b   1.000
_cell.length_c   1.000
_cell.angle_alpha   90.00
_cell.angle_beta   90.00
_cell.angle_gamma   90.00
#
_symmetry.space_group_name_H-M   'P 1'
#
loop_
_entity.id
_entity.type
_entity.pdbx_description
1 polymer ?
#
loop_
_entity_poly.entity_id
_entity_poly.type
_entity_poly.pdbx_seq_one_letter_code
_entity_poly.pdbx_strand_id
1 'polypeptide(L)'
;MQDDSILTQEELDFIRSLPSGPHAPLPSASALIVDGGERTKELLARLAAHEQVTIEAHIDSQRVSFPVLLVEDEFHTLHLQLGLPTIVEQAAADRPWRLPFNEPLELLDAEGLPSGLWLHSLSLSGLLVEVRGLPAPPKRFTLWMPVHGDEPIELRGILTRKTEQQLVAYRLSLRKTRQHERLRQFMLDHHPQLNELSEGMA
;
A
#
# COMPACT_ATOMS: atom_id res chain seq x y z
N MET A 1 8.14 -29.09 -33.62
CA MET A 1 7.11 -28.07 -33.28
C MET A 1 7.88 -26.99 -32.55
N GLN A 2 8.26 -25.95 -33.28
CA GLN A 2 9.13 -24.86 -32.81
C GLN A 2 8.25 -23.81 -32.12
N ASP A 3 8.70 -23.36 -30.96
CA ASP A 3 8.10 -22.26 -30.20
C ASP A 3 8.09 -20.99 -31.06
N ASP A 4 6.89 -20.52 -31.43
CA ASP A 4 6.68 -19.17 -31.92
C ASP A 4 6.92 -18.20 -30.76
N SER A 5 8.19 -17.79 -30.60
CA SER A 5 8.53 -16.61 -29.82
C SER A 5 8.05 -15.39 -30.60
N ILE A 6 6.86 -14.90 -30.25
CA ILE A 6 6.14 -13.77 -30.88
C ILE A 6 6.90 -12.44 -30.78
N LEU A 7 8.05 -12.42 -30.10
CA LEU A 7 8.89 -11.24 -29.95
C LEU A 7 10.30 -11.54 -30.43
N THR A 8 10.79 -10.66 -31.30
CA THR A 8 12.16 -10.64 -31.77
C THR A 8 13.09 -10.09 -30.68
N GLN A 9 14.38 -10.43 -30.78
CA GLN A 9 15.38 -10.01 -29.79
C GLN A 9 15.50 -8.47 -29.71
N GLU A 10 15.31 -7.78 -30.83
CA GLU A 10 15.30 -6.32 -30.90
C GLU A 10 14.09 -5.70 -30.18
N GLU A 11 12.91 -6.33 -30.26
CA GLU A 11 11.72 -5.89 -29.52
C GLU A 11 11.87 -6.09 -28.02
N LEU A 12 12.52 -7.19 -27.59
CA LEU A 12 12.85 -7.41 -26.18
C LEU A 12 13.84 -6.38 -25.65
N ASP A 13 14.85 -6.02 -26.43
CA ASP A 13 15.82 -5.01 -26.04
C ASP A 13 15.22 -3.59 -26.07
N PHE A 14 14.23 -3.34 -26.94
CA PHE A 14 13.42 -2.13 -26.89
C PHE A 14 12.56 -2.07 -25.62
N ILE A 15 11.82 -3.13 -25.28
CA ILE A 15 11.01 -3.20 -24.05
C ILE A 15 11.88 -3.03 -22.79
N ARG A 16 13.12 -3.54 -22.81
CA ARG A 16 14.09 -3.38 -21.71
C ARG A 16 14.73 -2.00 -21.65
N SER A 17 14.78 -1.28 -22.77
CA SER A 17 15.32 0.08 -22.84
C SER A 17 14.28 1.16 -22.55
N LEU A 18 12.98 0.80 -22.49
CA LEU A 18 11.97 1.69 -21.94
C LEU A 18 12.28 1.95 -20.46
N PRO A 19 12.53 3.21 -20.05
CA PRO A 19 12.56 3.54 -18.64
C PRO A 19 11.20 3.13 -18.06
N SER A 20 11.21 2.47 -16.90
CA SER A 20 9.99 2.29 -16.12
C SER A 20 9.51 3.68 -15.71
N GLY A 21 8.69 4.29 -16.56
CA GLY A 21 8.21 5.65 -16.38
C GLY A 21 7.46 5.75 -15.06
N PRO A 22 7.54 6.91 -14.38
CA PRO A 22 6.79 7.13 -13.16
C PRO A 22 5.32 6.96 -13.47
N HIS A 23 4.65 6.17 -12.63
CA HIS A 23 3.20 6.08 -12.58
C HIS A 23 2.64 7.51 -12.60
N ALA A 24 1.68 7.79 -13.50
CA ALA A 24 1.09 9.10 -13.68
C ALA A 24 0.82 9.80 -12.32
N PRO A 25 1.27 11.04 -12.11
CA PRO A 25 1.01 11.74 -10.87
C PRO A 25 -0.51 11.93 -10.73
N LEU A 26 -1.04 11.42 -9.62
CA LEU A 26 -2.37 11.80 -9.13
C LEU A 26 -2.42 13.33 -8.97
N PRO A 27 -3.59 13.97 -9.16
CA PRO A 27 -3.67 15.42 -9.33
C PRO A 27 -3.22 16.16 -8.06
N SER A 28 -2.24 17.05 -8.24
CA SER A 28 -1.89 18.20 -7.38
C SER A 28 -1.86 17.97 -5.87
N ALA A 29 -0.96 17.11 -5.39
CA ALA A 29 -0.41 17.33 -4.04
C ALA A 29 0.53 18.54 -4.14
N SER A 30 0.21 19.66 -3.49
CA SER A 30 1.12 20.79 -3.35
C SER A 30 2.46 20.26 -2.84
N ALA A 31 3.55 20.52 -3.58
CA ALA A 31 4.87 20.05 -3.19
C ALA A 31 5.20 20.56 -1.78
N LEU A 32 5.68 19.66 -0.91
CA LEU A 32 6.14 20.04 0.42
C LEU A 32 7.37 20.92 0.26
N ILE A 33 7.24 22.22 0.54
CA ILE A 33 8.39 23.14 0.52
C ILE A 33 9.17 22.94 1.82
N VAL A 34 10.37 22.37 1.69
CA VAL A 34 11.31 22.24 2.82
C VAL A 34 12.22 23.46 2.83
N ASP A 35 11.94 24.39 3.75
CA ASP A 35 12.81 25.52 3.99
C ASP A 35 14.07 25.09 4.75
N GLY A 36 15.23 25.40 4.19
CA GLY A 36 16.53 25.03 4.72
C GLY A 36 17.66 25.65 3.93
N GLY A 37 18.84 25.79 4.54
CA GLY A 37 20.02 26.27 3.81
C GLY A 37 20.43 25.30 2.70
N GLU A 38 21.06 25.82 1.63
CA GLU A 38 21.47 25.06 0.43
C GLU A 38 22.15 23.73 0.75
N ARG A 39 23.11 23.73 1.68
CA ARG A 39 23.82 22.51 2.12
C ARG A 39 22.88 21.42 2.66
N THR A 40 21.81 21.80 3.35
CA THR A 40 20.84 20.86 3.93
C THR A 40 19.94 20.28 2.85
N LYS A 41 19.51 21.12 1.89
CA LYS A 41 18.72 20.67 0.73
C LYS A 41 19.52 19.70 -0.13
N GLU A 42 20.78 20.03 -0.42
CA GLU A 42 21.67 19.17 -1.19
C GLU A 42 21.95 17.83 -0.49
N LEU A 43 22.14 17.84 0.85
CA LEU A 43 22.28 16.62 1.63
C LEU A 43 21.01 15.77 1.60
N LEU A 44 19.83 16.38 1.79
CA LEU A 44 18.53 15.68 1.72
C LEU A 44 18.28 15.08 0.35
N ALA A 45 18.55 15.81 -0.74
CA ALA A 45 18.41 15.29 -2.10
C ALA A 45 19.36 14.10 -2.35
N ARG A 46 20.61 14.20 -1.90
CA ARG A 46 21.57 13.08 -2.01
C ARG A 46 21.13 11.87 -1.18
N LEU A 47 20.65 12.08 0.04
CA LEU A 47 20.12 11.00 0.87
C LEU A 47 18.88 10.38 0.23
N ALA A 48 17.92 11.17 -0.27
CA ALA A 48 16.73 10.65 -0.94
C ALA A 48 17.05 9.89 -2.24
N ALA A 49 18.16 10.23 -2.92
CA ALA A 49 18.61 9.52 -4.11
C ALA A 49 19.33 8.18 -3.84
N HIS A 50 19.94 8.01 -2.67
CA HIS A 50 20.82 6.85 -2.40
C HIS A 50 20.38 6.00 -1.20
N GLU A 51 19.58 6.56 -0.30
CA GLU A 51 19.20 6.00 0.98
C GLU A 51 17.68 6.10 1.18
N GLN A 52 17.16 5.35 2.16
CA GLN A 52 15.76 5.46 2.56
C GLN A 52 15.59 6.62 3.56
N VAL A 53 15.09 7.75 3.08
CA VAL A 53 14.75 8.91 3.93
C VAL A 53 13.26 8.86 4.29
N THR A 54 12.94 9.11 5.57
CA THR A 54 11.57 9.15 6.07
C THR A 54 11.36 10.34 6.99
N ILE A 55 10.22 11.01 6.88
CA ILE A 55 9.71 11.92 7.91
C ILE A 55 8.86 11.11 8.87
N GLU A 56 9.03 11.34 10.17
CA GLU A 56 8.37 10.56 11.21
C GLU A 56 7.59 11.47 12.16
N ALA A 57 6.35 11.09 12.46
CA ALA A 57 5.49 11.72 13.44
C ALA A 57 5.04 10.70 14.49
N HIS A 58 4.97 11.12 15.74
CA HIS A 58 4.52 10.29 16.86
C HIS A 58 3.20 10.87 17.38
N ILE A 59 2.15 10.05 17.37
CA ILE A 59 0.80 10.42 17.80
C ILE A 59 0.34 9.34 18.78
N ASP A 60 0.12 9.70 20.03
CA ASP A 60 -0.15 8.77 21.13
C ASP A 60 0.85 7.60 21.19
N SER A 61 0.37 6.37 21.01
CA SER A 61 1.16 5.13 20.93
C SER A 61 1.39 4.67 19.49
N GLN A 62 1.33 5.59 18.53
CA GLN A 62 1.50 5.31 17.12
C GLN A 62 2.63 6.12 16.50
N ARG A 63 3.29 5.50 15.54
CA ARG A 63 4.32 6.10 14.70
C ARG A 63 3.85 6.11 13.26
N VAL A 64 3.78 7.31 12.70
CA VAL A 64 3.42 7.56 11.31
C VAL A 64 4.69 7.95 10.55
N SER A 65 5.08 7.13 9.57
CA SER A 65 6.31 7.32 8.80
C SER A 65 6.00 7.59 7.34
N PHE A 66 6.41 8.76 6.84
CA PHE A 66 6.26 9.21 5.46
C PHE A 66 7.58 8.99 4.71
N PRO A 67 7.63 8.13 3.68
CA PRO A 67 8.82 8.02 2.84
C PRO A 67 9.02 9.31 2.04
N VAL A 68 10.26 9.80 1.98
CA VAL A 68 10.64 10.92 1.13
C VAL A 68 11.13 10.36 -0.21
N LEU A 69 10.52 10.81 -1.29
CA LEU A 69 10.82 10.44 -2.65
C LEU A 69 11.47 11.62 -3.36
N LEU A 70 12.56 11.36 -4.08
CA LEU A 70 13.10 12.32 -5.02
C LEU A 70 12.45 12.06 -6.38
N VAL A 71 11.73 13.05 -6.90
CA VAL A 71 11.08 12.98 -8.21
C VAL A 71 11.61 14.07 -9.12
N GLU A 72 11.54 13.81 -10.42
CA GLU A 72 11.89 14.77 -11.45
C GLU A 72 10.59 15.26 -12.12
N ASP A 73 10.46 16.57 -12.30
CA ASP A 73 9.33 17.16 -13.02
C ASP A 73 9.56 17.25 -14.53
N GLU A 74 8.58 17.80 -15.25
CA GLU A 74 8.61 17.98 -16.71
C GLU A 74 9.70 18.95 -17.18
N PHE A 75 10.29 19.73 -16.28
CA PHE A 75 11.37 20.69 -16.55
C PHE A 75 12.74 20.18 -16.07
N HIS A 76 12.86 18.88 -15.76
CA HIS A 76 14.08 18.26 -15.22
C HIS A 76 14.53 18.83 -13.88
N THR A 77 13.61 19.42 -13.12
CA THR A 77 13.88 19.90 -11.77
C THR A 77 13.58 18.79 -10.78
N LEU A 78 14.53 18.53 -9.88
CA LEU A 78 14.39 17.53 -8.83
C LEU A 78 13.64 18.14 -7.63
N HIS A 79 12.59 17.45 -7.20
CA HIS A 79 11.76 17.83 -6.06
C HIS A 79 11.65 16.70 -5.06
N LEU A 80 11.55 17.06 -3.79
CA LEU A 80 11.20 16.11 -2.74
C LEU A 80 9.68 16.01 -2.64
N GLN A 81 9.16 14.79 -2.67
CA GLN A 81 7.76 14.48 -2.46
C GLN A 81 7.62 13.52 -1.27
N LEU A 82 6.51 13.63 -0.55
CA LEU A 82 6.15 12.62 0.44
C LEU A 82 5.34 11.53 -0.25
N GLY A 83 5.77 10.29 -0.08
CA GLY A 83 4.93 9.13 -0.38
C GLY A 83 3.91 8.88 0.74
N LEU A 84 2.96 7.99 0.46
CA LEU A 84 1.92 7.65 1.42
C LEU A 84 2.51 7.03 2.70
N PRO A 85 2.08 7.50 3.88
CA PRO A 85 2.63 7.05 5.15
C PRO A 85 2.29 5.59 5.50
N THR A 86 3.12 5.01 6.36
CA THR A 86 2.84 3.77 7.06
C THR A 86 2.62 4.04 8.54
N ILE A 87 1.68 3.31 9.15
CA ILE A 87 1.30 3.50 10.55
C ILE A 87 1.65 2.23 11.34
N VAL A 88 2.38 2.43 12.44
CA VAL A 88 2.83 1.37 13.34
C VAL A 88 2.38 1.70 14.75
N GLU A 89 1.72 0.75 15.40
CA GLU A 89 1.43 0.77 16.83
C GLU A 89 2.69 0.38 17.60
N GLN A 90 3.13 1.28 18.48
CA GLN A 90 4.27 1.09 19.36
C GLN A 90 3.79 0.41 20.66
N ALA A 91 3.89 -0.92 20.68
CA ALA A 91 3.63 -1.75 21.85
C ALA A 91 4.92 -2.48 22.30
N ALA A 92 4.81 -3.59 23.04
CA ALA A 92 5.97 -4.43 23.38
C ALA A 92 6.74 -4.95 22.14
N ALA A 93 6.06 -5.02 20.99
CA ALA A 93 6.66 -5.15 19.68
C ALA A 93 5.88 -4.27 18.71
N ASP A 94 6.61 -3.58 17.83
CA ASP A 94 6.03 -2.79 16.75
C ASP A 94 5.09 -3.64 15.90
N ARG A 95 3.86 -3.16 15.73
CA ARG A 95 2.84 -3.84 14.93
C ARG A 95 2.26 -2.89 13.90
N PRO A 96 2.01 -3.35 12.66
CA PRO A 96 1.22 -2.57 11.72
C PRO A 96 -0.13 -2.25 12.34
N TRP A 97 -0.54 -0.99 12.26
CA TRP A 97 -1.88 -0.58 12.64
C TRP A 97 -2.91 -1.39 11.84
N ARG A 98 -4.02 -1.72 12.50
CA ARG A 98 -5.10 -2.50 11.90
C ARG A 98 -6.40 -1.71 11.92
N LEU A 99 -7.03 -1.62 10.76
CA LEU A 99 -8.41 -1.19 10.64
C LEU A 99 -9.33 -2.36 11.00
N PRO A 100 -10.14 -2.26 12.08
CA PRO A 100 -11.18 -3.23 12.37
C PRO A 100 -12.44 -2.97 11.52
N PHE A 101 -13.15 -4.03 11.15
CA PHE A 101 -14.47 -3.94 10.53
C PHE A 101 -15.52 -4.38 11.56
N ASN A 102 -16.42 -3.46 11.93
CA ASN A 102 -17.50 -3.75 12.88
C ASN A 102 -18.42 -4.86 12.36
N GLU A 103 -18.72 -4.81 11.06
CA GLU A 103 -19.39 -5.88 10.33
C GLU A 103 -18.38 -6.52 9.38
N PRO A 104 -18.13 -7.83 9.46
CA PRO A 104 -17.17 -8.48 8.59
C PRO A 104 -17.54 -8.29 7.11
N LEU A 105 -16.55 -7.91 6.29
CA LEU A 105 -16.73 -7.63 4.87
C LEU A 105 -16.43 -8.86 4.03
N GLU A 106 -17.38 -9.35 3.25
CA GLU A 106 -17.14 -10.50 2.36
C GLU A 106 -16.23 -10.12 1.19
N LEU A 107 -15.16 -10.89 1.01
CA LEU A 107 -14.27 -10.77 -0.15
C LEU A 107 -14.89 -11.47 -1.36
N LEU A 108 -14.68 -10.91 -2.53
CA LEU A 108 -15.25 -11.38 -3.78
C LEU A 108 -14.18 -12.00 -4.69
N ASP A 109 -14.57 -12.90 -5.58
CA ASP A 109 -13.70 -13.37 -6.67
C ASP A 109 -13.68 -12.38 -7.86
N ALA A 110 -13.04 -12.78 -8.96
CA ALA A 110 -12.88 -11.93 -10.14
C ALA A 110 -14.21 -11.64 -10.85
N GLU A 111 -15.19 -12.52 -10.67
CA GLU A 111 -16.55 -12.42 -11.20
C GLU A 111 -17.49 -11.66 -10.26
N GLY A 112 -16.99 -11.21 -9.10
CA GLY A 112 -17.78 -10.50 -8.09
C GLY A 112 -18.64 -11.41 -7.21
N LEU A 113 -18.38 -12.72 -7.21
CA LEU A 113 -19.13 -13.68 -6.42
C LEU A 113 -18.54 -13.83 -5.00
N PRO A 114 -19.40 -14.13 -4.00
CA PRO A 114 -18.98 -14.43 -2.64
C PRO A 114 -17.92 -15.53 -2.54
N SER A 115 -16.78 -15.22 -1.91
CA SER A 115 -15.68 -16.19 -1.75
C SER A 115 -15.80 -17.08 -0.51
N GLY A 116 -16.65 -16.72 0.45
CA GLY A 116 -16.68 -17.36 1.77
C GLY A 116 -15.55 -16.92 2.72
N LEU A 117 -14.69 -15.97 2.31
CA LEU A 117 -13.73 -15.31 3.21
C LEU A 117 -14.24 -13.93 3.63
N TRP A 118 -14.40 -13.74 4.94
CA TRP A 118 -15.00 -12.55 5.53
C TRP A 118 -13.95 -11.77 6.32
N LEU A 119 -13.64 -10.55 5.89
CA LEU A 119 -12.60 -9.69 6.45
C LEU A 119 -13.05 -9.03 7.76
N HIS A 120 -12.33 -9.31 8.84
CA HIS A 120 -12.57 -8.75 10.18
C HIS A 120 -11.60 -7.61 10.52
N SER A 121 -10.35 -7.71 10.08
CA SER A 121 -9.38 -6.61 10.23
C SER A 121 -8.34 -6.62 9.13
N LEU A 122 -7.85 -5.44 8.80
CA LEU A 122 -6.93 -5.21 7.68
C LEU A 122 -5.75 -4.34 8.12
N SER A 123 -4.57 -4.66 7.61
CA SER A 123 -3.36 -3.83 7.67
C SER A 123 -2.65 -3.88 6.32
N LEU A 124 -1.65 -3.03 6.12
CA LEU A 124 -0.85 -3.01 4.89
C LEU A 124 -0.10 -4.32 4.60
N SER A 125 0.14 -5.15 5.62
CA SER A 125 0.92 -6.40 5.48
C SER A 125 0.12 -7.67 5.75
N GLY A 126 -1.14 -7.57 6.13
CA GLY A 126 -1.93 -8.74 6.45
C GLY A 126 -3.37 -8.45 6.83
N LEU A 127 -4.13 -9.53 6.90
CA LEU A 127 -5.57 -9.53 7.13
C LEU A 127 -5.97 -10.67 8.07
N LEU A 128 -7.02 -10.44 8.83
CA LEU A 128 -7.71 -11.43 9.63
C LEU A 128 -9.07 -11.69 8.98
N VAL A 129 -9.31 -12.95 8.59
CA VAL A 129 -10.57 -13.36 7.97
C VAL A 129 -11.21 -14.50 8.73
N GLU A 130 -12.53 -14.55 8.67
CA GLU A 130 -13.34 -15.69 9.04
C GLU A 130 -13.65 -16.53 7.79
N VAL A 131 -13.64 -17.85 7.95
CA VAL A 131 -13.89 -18.81 6.88
C VAL A 131 -15.32 -19.34 7.02
N ARG A 132 -16.21 -18.97 6.10
CA ARG A 132 -17.63 -19.39 6.10
C ARG A 132 -17.94 -20.22 4.87
N GLY A 133 -18.62 -21.35 5.06
CA GLY A 133 -19.08 -22.20 3.94
C GLY A 133 -17.97 -22.91 3.15
N LEU A 134 -16.71 -22.78 3.55
CA LEU A 134 -15.57 -23.47 2.92
C LEU A 134 -15.11 -24.66 3.78
N PRO A 135 -14.71 -25.78 3.16
CA PRO A 135 -14.23 -26.95 3.90
C PRO A 135 -12.88 -26.70 4.60
N ALA A 136 -12.07 -25.78 4.08
CA ALA A 136 -10.80 -25.36 4.66
C ALA A 136 -10.38 -23.98 4.13
N PRO A 137 -9.60 -23.21 4.91
CA PRO A 137 -9.01 -21.96 4.42
C PRO A 137 -8.04 -22.22 3.26
N PRO A 138 -8.13 -21.47 2.14
CA PRO A 138 -7.19 -21.60 1.04
C PRO A 138 -5.77 -21.20 1.49
N LYS A 139 -4.73 -21.87 1.00
CA LYS A 139 -3.34 -21.52 1.34
C LYS A 139 -2.89 -20.18 0.73
N ARG A 140 -3.46 -19.82 -0.41
CA ARG A 140 -3.25 -18.56 -1.12
C ARG A 140 -4.55 -18.14 -1.78
N PHE A 141 -4.76 -16.84 -1.96
CA PHE A 141 -5.89 -16.32 -2.72
C PHE A 141 -5.51 -15.04 -3.47
N THR A 142 -6.29 -14.74 -4.50
CA THR A 142 -6.45 -13.41 -5.09
C THR A 142 -7.93 -13.11 -5.06
N LEU A 143 -8.34 -12.11 -4.29
CA LEU A 143 -9.73 -11.74 -4.06
C LEU A 143 -9.85 -10.22 -4.04
N TRP A 144 -11.06 -9.71 -4.19
CA TRP A 144 -11.34 -8.29 -4.25
C TRP A 144 -12.11 -7.85 -3.01
N MET A 145 -11.59 -6.82 -2.36
CA MET A 145 -12.28 -6.13 -1.29
C MET A 145 -13.18 -5.06 -1.92
N PRO A 146 -14.51 -5.15 -1.78
CA PRO A 146 -15.39 -4.11 -2.26
C PRO A 146 -15.17 -2.82 -1.47
N VAL A 147 -15.15 -1.69 -2.16
CA VAL A 147 -15.06 -0.35 -1.57
C VAL A 147 -16.28 0.43 -2.04
N HIS A 148 -17.01 1.05 -1.12
CA HIS A 148 -18.23 1.78 -1.47
C HIS A 148 -17.92 2.97 -2.36
N GLY A 149 -18.51 3.00 -3.57
CA GLY A 149 -18.36 4.11 -4.51
C GLY A 149 -17.03 4.15 -5.27
N ASP A 150 -16.18 3.13 -5.14
CA ASP A 150 -14.90 3.02 -5.86
C ASP A 150 -14.69 1.61 -6.43
N GLU A 151 -13.70 1.44 -7.30
CA GLU A 151 -13.29 0.13 -7.83
C GLU A 151 -12.84 -0.79 -6.67
N PRO A 152 -13.15 -2.10 -6.69
CA PRO A 152 -12.65 -3.01 -5.66
C PRO A 152 -11.11 -3.05 -5.61
N ILE A 153 -10.56 -3.34 -4.42
CA ILE A 153 -9.11 -3.44 -4.21
C ILE A 153 -8.70 -4.91 -4.26
N GLU A 154 -7.79 -5.26 -5.16
CA GLU A 154 -7.28 -6.62 -5.28
C GLU A 154 -6.32 -6.95 -4.12
N LEU A 155 -6.63 -8.01 -3.38
CA LEU A 155 -5.86 -8.53 -2.27
C LEU A 155 -5.28 -9.90 -2.59
N ARG A 156 -3.97 -10.05 -2.39
CA ARG A 156 -3.26 -11.33 -2.53
C ARG A 156 -2.77 -11.82 -1.19
N GLY A 157 -3.44 -12.83 -0.64
CA GLY A 157 -3.15 -13.38 0.68
C GLY A 157 -2.35 -14.69 0.61
N ILE A 158 -1.43 -14.88 1.56
CA ILE A 158 -0.80 -16.17 1.85
C ILE A 158 -1.11 -16.54 3.30
N LEU A 159 -1.67 -17.72 3.50
CA LEU A 159 -2.04 -18.25 4.81
C LEU A 159 -0.82 -18.31 5.72
N THR A 160 -0.90 -17.68 6.91
CA THR A 160 0.21 -17.66 7.88
C THR A 160 -0.08 -18.50 9.11
N ARG A 161 -1.27 -18.37 9.70
CA ARG A 161 -1.68 -19.15 10.85
C ARG A 161 -3.20 -19.26 10.88
N LYS A 162 -3.69 -20.36 11.45
CA LYS A 162 -5.07 -20.51 11.88
C LYS A 162 -5.17 -20.12 13.34
N THR A 163 -6.28 -19.51 13.75
CA THR A 163 -6.57 -19.24 15.16
C THR A 163 -7.75 -20.13 15.61
N GLU A 164 -8.05 -20.11 16.90
CA GLU A 164 -8.93 -21.10 17.54
C GLU A 164 -10.43 -20.94 17.24
N GLN A 165 -10.83 -19.95 16.43
CA GLN A 165 -12.24 -19.53 16.26
C GLN A 165 -12.70 -19.42 14.79
N GLN A 166 -12.25 -20.32 13.89
CA GLN A 166 -12.44 -20.20 12.42
C GLN A 166 -11.86 -18.92 11.79
N LEU A 167 -11.18 -18.11 12.60
CA LEU A 167 -10.42 -16.97 12.16
C LEU A 167 -9.03 -17.43 11.68
N VAL A 168 -8.56 -16.76 10.64
CA VAL A 168 -7.37 -17.15 9.92
C VAL A 168 -6.63 -15.89 9.51
N ALA A 169 -5.32 -15.88 9.77
CA ALA A 169 -4.47 -14.76 9.42
C ALA A 169 -3.75 -15.03 8.10
N TYR A 170 -3.83 -14.07 7.18
CA TYR A 170 -3.07 -14.07 5.95
C TYR A 170 -2.11 -12.90 5.92
N ARG A 171 -0.94 -13.13 5.35
CA ARG A 171 0.00 -12.07 4.97
C ARG A 171 -0.34 -11.59 3.57
N LEU A 172 -0.39 -10.28 3.37
CA LEU A 172 -0.55 -9.69 2.05
C LEU A 172 0.78 -9.70 1.29
N SER A 173 0.71 -9.96 -0.02
CA SER A 173 1.86 -9.81 -0.88
C SER A 173 2.19 -8.33 -1.06
N LEU A 174 3.33 -7.89 -0.52
CA LEU A 174 3.80 -6.50 -0.54
C LEU A 174 4.45 -6.08 -1.88
N ARG A 175 4.04 -6.67 -3.02
CA ARG A 175 4.55 -6.18 -4.30
C ARG A 175 4.08 -4.74 -4.49
N LYS A 176 4.99 -3.83 -4.87
CA LYS A 176 4.67 -2.42 -5.19
C LYS A 176 3.79 -2.36 -6.45
N THR A 177 2.52 -2.70 -6.29
CA THR A 177 1.50 -2.64 -7.34
C THR A 177 0.60 -1.44 -7.09
N ARG A 178 -0.08 -0.96 -8.13
CA ARG A 178 -1.16 0.03 -8.02
C ARG A 178 -2.15 -0.32 -6.91
N GLN A 179 -2.47 -1.61 -6.76
CA GLN A 179 -3.41 -2.12 -5.76
C GLN A 179 -2.89 -1.95 -4.32
N HIS A 180 -1.58 -2.12 -4.09
CA HIS A 180 -0.98 -1.85 -2.78
C HIS A 180 -1.05 -0.36 -2.41
N GLU A 181 -0.89 0.54 -3.38
CA GLU A 181 -1.03 1.98 -3.15
C GLU A 181 -2.48 2.37 -2.85
N ARG A 182 -3.44 1.81 -3.60
CA ARG A 182 -4.88 1.99 -3.32
C ARG A 182 -5.26 1.48 -1.93
N LEU A 183 -4.76 0.31 -1.53
CA LEU A 183 -4.94 -0.20 -0.17
C LEU A 183 -4.36 0.75 0.87
N ARG A 184 -3.19 1.32 0.60
CA ARG A 184 -2.56 2.27 1.53
C ARG A 184 -3.39 3.54 1.67
N GLN A 185 -3.85 4.13 0.57
CA GLN A 185 -4.75 5.28 0.61
C GLN A 185 -6.03 4.96 1.41
N PHE A 186 -6.68 3.84 1.09
CA PHE A 186 -7.87 3.39 1.80
C PHE A 186 -7.65 3.28 3.32
N MET A 187 -6.52 2.70 3.73
CA MET A 187 -6.15 2.56 5.15
C MET A 187 -5.95 3.92 5.83
N LEU A 188 -5.44 4.92 5.11
CA LEU A 188 -5.25 6.27 5.64
C LEU A 188 -6.57 7.02 5.78
N ASP A 189 -7.43 6.95 4.77
CA ASP A 189 -8.75 7.61 4.77
C ASP A 189 -9.66 7.08 5.88
N HIS A 190 -9.39 5.88 6.40
CA HIS A 190 -10.14 5.26 7.50
C HIS A 190 -9.41 5.34 8.84
N HIS A 191 -8.31 6.10 8.93
CA HIS A 191 -7.54 6.23 10.17
C HIS A 191 -8.14 7.32 11.08
N PRO A 192 -8.70 6.97 12.25
CA PRO A 192 -9.49 7.93 13.06
C PRO A 192 -8.67 9.15 13.48
N GLN A 193 -7.47 8.95 14.02
CA GLN A 193 -6.65 10.06 14.51
C GLN A 193 -6.11 10.96 13.39
N LEU A 194 -5.92 10.43 12.18
CA LEU A 194 -5.43 11.25 11.06
C LEU A 194 -6.58 12.03 10.44
N ASN A 195 -7.79 11.46 10.43
CA ASN A 195 -9.00 12.17 10.01
C ASN A 195 -9.33 13.31 10.98
N GLU A 196 -9.25 13.07 12.30
CA GLU A 196 -9.45 14.12 13.32
C GLU A 196 -8.47 15.28 13.16
N LEU A 197 -7.19 15.00 12.88
CA LEU A 197 -6.18 16.03 12.61
C LEU A 197 -6.45 16.82 11.32
N SER A 198 -7.03 16.18 10.32
CA SER A 198 -7.36 16.81 9.04
C SER A 198 -8.61 17.69 9.14
N GLU A 199 -9.61 17.28 9.93
CA GLU A 199 -10.85 18.05 10.16
C GLU A 199 -10.62 19.26 11.09
N GLY A 200 -9.67 19.18 12.03
CA GLY A 200 -9.34 20.28 12.94
C GLY A 200 -8.60 21.48 12.31
N MET A 201 -8.26 21.40 11.02
CA MET A 201 -7.55 22.45 10.28
C MET A 201 -8.43 23.26 9.31
N ALA A 202 -9.75 22.98 9.24
CA ALA A 202 -10.74 23.73 8.46
C ALA A 202 -11.47 24.80 9.30
#